data_AF-A0A929ERV4-F1
#
_entry.id   AF-A0A929ERV4-F1
#
_cell.length_a   1.000
_cell.length_b   1.000
_cell.length_c   1.000
_cell.angle_alpha   90.00
_cell.angle_beta   90.00
_cell.angle_gamma   90.00
#
_symmetry.space_group_name_H-M   'P 1'
#
loop_
_entity.id
_entity.type
_entity.pdbx_description
1 polymer ?
#
loop_
_entity_poly.entity_id
_entity_poly.type
_entity_poly.pdbx_seq_one_letter_code
_entity_poly.pdbx_strand_id
1 'polypeptide(L)' 'RGGHPDQLSARKGIDRYRIEALEKLLNRGRLSPEQYDWTWKTLQRKCQIYGEGCIKRGKVQEGERYLALPNKYRNKP' A
#
# COMPACT_ATOMS: atom_id res chain seq x y z
N ARG A 1 24.94 -10.42 -2.05
CA ARG A 1 24.78 -8.93 -2.09
C ARG A 1 23.30 -8.61 -1.94
N GLY A 2 22.79 -8.52 -0.71
CA GLY A 2 21.39 -8.19 -0.41
C GLY A 2 21.28 -6.71 -0.08
N GLY A 3 20.79 -5.92 -1.03
CA GLY A 3 20.62 -4.47 -0.86
C GLY A 3 19.60 -4.16 0.23
N HIS A 4 19.99 -3.24 1.11
CA HIS A 4 19.27 -2.78 2.29
C HIS A 4 17.77 -2.51 2.01
N PRO A 5 16.82 -3.21 2.66
CA PRO A 5 15.36 -2.99 2.48
C PRO A 5 14.89 -1.59 2.95
N ASP A 6 15.77 -0.80 3.57
CA ASP A 6 15.41 0.43 4.27
C ASP A 6 15.58 1.72 3.44
N GLN A 7 16.34 1.71 2.33
CA GLN A 7 16.79 2.97 1.71
C GLN A 7 15.77 3.67 0.78
N LEU A 8 14.67 3.03 0.42
CA LEU A 8 13.69 3.63 -0.50
C LEU A 8 12.40 4.09 0.19
N SER A 9 12.06 3.56 1.36
CA SER A 9 10.75 3.81 1.99
C SER A 9 10.60 5.18 2.68
N ALA A 10 11.62 6.05 2.67
CA ALA A 10 11.63 7.25 3.50
C ALA A 10 11.20 8.56 2.79
N ARG A 11 11.02 8.57 1.47
CA ARG A 11 10.64 9.80 0.74
C ARG A 11 9.12 10.03 0.77
N LYS A 12 8.68 10.98 1.60
CA LYS A 12 7.32 11.54 1.64
C LYS A 12 6.92 12.00 0.22
N GLY A 13 6.13 11.19 -0.48
CA GLY A 13 5.68 11.45 -1.86
C GLY A 13 5.69 10.23 -2.77
N ILE A 14 6.54 9.23 -2.48
CA ILE A 14 6.60 7.98 -3.28
C ILE A 14 5.54 6.97 -2.82
N ASP A 15 5.03 7.08 -1.59
CA ASP A 15 4.06 6.11 -1.06
C ASP A 15 2.79 6.02 -1.89
N ARG A 16 2.32 7.10 -2.53
CA ARG A 16 1.20 7.05 -3.49
C ARG A 16 1.50 6.11 -4.66
N TYR A 17 2.63 6.30 -5.33
CA TYR A 17 3.03 5.44 -6.46
C TYR A 17 3.29 3.99 -6.05
N ARG A 18 3.76 3.77 -4.81
CA ARG A 18 3.92 2.41 -4.27
C ARG A 18 2.59 1.73 -4.01
N ILE A 19 1.63 2.45 -3.44
CA ILE A 19 0.27 1.96 -3.24
C ILE A 19 -0.33 1.59 -4.59
N GLU A 20 -0.21 2.45 -5.60
CA GLU A 20 -0.69 2.16 -6.95
C GLU A 20 0.00 0.95 -7.60
N ALA A 21 1.31 0.77 -7.38
CA ALA A 21 2.03 -0.40 -7.88
C ALA A 21 1.55 -1.70 -7.20
N LEU A 22 1.33 -1.67 -5.89
CA LEU A 22 0.80 -2.81 -5.13
C LEU A 22 -0.63 -3.15 -5.57
N GLU A 23 -1.50 -2.16 -5.78
CA GLU A 23 -2.84 -2.38 -6.35
C GLU A 23 -2.77 -3.03 -7.73
N LYS A 24 -1.86 -2.57 -8.59
CA LYS A 24 -1.65 -3.18 -9.92
C LYS A 24 -1.20 -4.63 -9.83
N LEU A 25 -0.34 -4.97 -8.87
CA LEU A 25 0.11 -6.36 -8.65
C LEU A 25 -1.06 -7.25 -8.20
N LEU A 26 -1.82 -6.80 -7.20
CA LEU A 26 -2.99 -7.53 -6.69
C LEU A 26 -4.10 -7.67 -7.75
N ASN A 27 -4.23 -6.70 -8.65
CA ASN A 27 -5.26 -6.74 -9.69
C ASN A 27 -4.88 -7.61 -10.90
N ARG A 28 -3.59 -7.82 -11.17
CA ARG A 28 -3.12 -8.64 -12.30
C ARG A 28 -3.33 -10.14 -12.10
N GLY A 29 -3.60 -10.60 -10.87
CA GLY A 29 -3.90 -12.00 -10.57
C GLY A 29 -2.76 -12.99 -10.90
N ARG A 30 -1.51 -12.51 -10.97
CA ARG A 30 -0.32 -13.34 -11.26
C ARG A 30 0.45 -13.75 -10.01
N LEU A 31 -0.12 -13.52 -8.83
CA LEU A 31 0.51 -13.81 -7.54
C LEU A 31 0.02 -15.16 -7.04
N SER A 32 0.91 -15.98 -6.50
CA SER A 32 0.50 -17.14 -5.69
C SER A 32 -0.28 -16.67 -4.45
N PRO A 33 -1.11 -17.51 -3.81
CA PRO A 33 -1.88 -17.12 -2.63
C PRO A 33 -1.02 -16.51 -1.50
N GLU A 34 0.17 -17.07 -1.28
CA GLU A 34 1.12 -16.49 -0.32
C GLU A 34 1.60 -15.12 -0.76
N GLN A 35 2.05 -14.96 -2.02
CA GLN A 35 2.49 -13.68 -2.56
C GLN A 35 1.38 -12.63 -2.54
N TYR A 36 0.13 -13.04 -2.75
CA TYR A 36 -1.04 -12.19 -2.62
C TYR A 36 -1.17 -11.67 -1.19
N ASP A 37 -1.14 -12.55 -0.19
CA ASP A 37 -1.21 -12.19 1.22
C ASP A 37 -0.08 -11.24 1.64
N TRP A 38 1.17 -11.53 1.24
CA TRP A 38 2.31 -10.63 1.48
C TRP A 38 2.12 -9.26 0.84
N THR A 39 1.64 -9.23 -0.40
CA THR A 39 1.41 -7.98 -1.16
C THR A 39 0.27 -7.18 -0.54
N TRP A 40 -0.81 -7.84 -0.12
CA TRP A 40 -1.96 -7.23 0.54
C TRP A 40 -1.58 -6.64 1.91
N LYS A 41 -0.86 -7.38 2.75
CA LYS A 41 -0.33 -6.87 4.03
C LYS A 41 0.56 -5.63 3.83
N THR A 42 1.39 -5.66 2.79
CA THR A 42 2.24 -4.52 2.42
C THR A 42 1.39 -3.32 1.98
N LEU A 43 0.37 -3.53 1.14
CA LEU A 43 -0.58 -2.50 0.72
C LEU A 43 -1.26 -1.88 1.95
N GLN A 44 -1.78 -2.70 2.86
CA GLN A 44 -2.47 -2.25 4.06
C GLN A 44 -1.58 -1.34 4.90
N ARG A 45 -0.33 -1.76 5.17
CA ARG A 45 0.61 -0.96 5.95
C ARG A 45 0.92 0.38 5.29
N LYS A 46 1.09 0.39 3.96
CA LYS A 46 1.37 1.61 3.19
C LYS A 46 0.19 2.57 3.18
N CYS A 47 -1.01 2.05 2.98
CA CYS A 47 -2.25 2.80 3.03
C CYS A 47 -2.47 3.44 4.41
N GLN A 48 -2.17 2.70 5.47
CA GLN A 48 -2.25 3.20 6.84
C GLN A 48 -1.33 4.41 7.06
N ILE A 49 -0.03 4.26 6.79
CA ILE A 49 0.97 5.34 7.01
C ILE A 49 0.63 6.58 6.16
N TYR A 50 0.28 6.37 4.89
CA TYR A 50 -0.07 7.48 4.00
C TYR A 50 -1.38 8.14 4.42
N GLY A 51 -2.41 7.36 4.70
CA GLY A 51 -3.74 7.83 5.08
C GLY A 51 -3.74 8.63 6.37
N GLU A 52 -3.11 8.09 7.43
CA GLU A 52 -2.89 8.83 8.68
C GLU A 52 -2.09 10.12 8.44
N GLY A 53 -1.07 10.06 7.58
CA GLY A 53 -0.29 11.23 7.18
C GLY A 53 -1.10 12.29 6.44
N CYS A 54 -2.11 11.90 5.67
CA CYS A 54 -3.03 12.81 4.99
C CYS A 54 -3.99 13.47 5.98
N ILE A 55 -4.59 12.68 6.87
CA ILE A 55 -5.50 13.18 7.92
C ILE A 55 -4.79 14.20 8.80
N LYS A 56 -3.57 13.90 9.25
CA LYS A 56 -2.73 14.82 10.06
C LYS A 56 -2.42 16.15 9.37
N ARG A 57 -2.53 16.23 8.04
CA ARG A 57 -2.29 17.44 7.23
C ARG A 57 -3.58 18.11 6.77
N GLY A 58 -4.74 17.73 7.32
CA GLY A 58 -6.05 18.26 6.95
C GLY A 58 -6.65 17.65 5.67
N LYS A 59 -5.97 16.69 5.03
CA LYS A 59 -6.46 15.99 3.84
C LYS A 59 -7.30 14.77 4.23
N VAL A 60 -8.38 15.00 4.97
CA VAL A 60 -9.19 13.93 5.57
C VAL A 60 -9.78 13.00 4.50
N GLN A 61 -10.42 13.53 3.45
CA GLN A 61 -11.03 12.71 2.39
C GLN A 61 -10.01 11.84 1.65
N GLU A 62 -8.82 12.37 1.36
CA GLU A 62 -7.74 11.59 0.76
C GLU A 62 -7.28 10.50 1.73
N GLY A 63 -7.09 10.84 3.01
CA GLY A 63 -6.70 9.87 4.03
C GLY A 63 -7.66 8.70 4.16
N GLU A 64 -8.94 8.97 4.36
CA GLU A 64 -10.00 7.97 4.47
C GLU A 64 -10.07 7.06 3.23
N ARG A 65 -9.92 7.66 2.03
CA ARG A 65 -9.89 6.90 0.77
C ARG A 65 -8.75 5.88 0.73
N TYR A 66 -7.56 6.27 1.17
CA TYR A 66 -6.43 5.34 1.22
C TYR A 66 -6.58 4.31 2.34
N LEU A 67 -7.09 4.68 3.52
CA LEU A 67 -7.34 3.75 4.63
C LEU A 67 -8.34 2.64 4.25
N ALA A 68 -9.36 2.96 3.45
CA ALA A 68 -10.34 2.00 2.97
C ALA A 68 -9.87 1.13 1.81
N LEU A 69 -8.81 1.53 1.09
CA LEU A 69 -8.28 0.86 -0.10
C LEU A 69 -7.99 -0.64 0.08
N PRO A 70 -7.26 -1.10 1.12
CA PRO A 70 -6.94 -2.52 1.29
C PRO A 70 -8.18 -3.41 1.49
N ASN A 71 -9.33 -2.85 1.90
CA ASN A 71 -10.56 -3.62 2.07
C ASN A 71 -11.09 -4.17 0.74
N LYS A 72 -10.77 -3.51 -0.39
CA LYS A 72 -11.11 -4.01 -1.74
C LYS A 72 -10.43 -5.34 -2.09
N TYR A 73 -9.35 -5.68 -1.39
CA TYR A 73 -8.46 -6.80 -1.68
C TYR A 73 -8.48 -7.87 -0.58
N ARG A 74 -9.23 -7.67 0.51
CA ARG A 74 -9.24 -8.56 1.69
C ARG A 74 -9.62 -10.01 1.37
N ASN A 75 -10.47 -10.23 0.37
CA ASN A 75 -11.02 -11.54 0.00
C ASN A 75 -10.76 -11.91 -1.47
N LYS A 76 -9.81 -11.26 -2.16
CA LYS A 76 -9.48 -11.64 -3.54
C LYS A 76 -8.36 -12.70 -3.50
N PRO A 77 -8.48 -13.83 -4.20
CA PRO A 77 -7.37 -14.76 -4.42
C PRO A 77 -6.40 -14.26 -5.50
#